data_AF-A0A1R2B9V5-F1
#
_entry.id   AF-A0A1R2B9V5-F1
#
_cell.length_a   1.000
_cell.length_b   1.000
_cell.length_c   1.000
_cell.angle_alpha   90.00
_cell.angle_beta   90.00
_cell.angle_gamma   90.00
#
_symmetry.space_group_name_H-M   'P 1'
#
loop_
_entity.id
_entity.type
_entity.pdbx_description
1 polymer ?
#
loop_
_entity_poly.entity_id
_entity_poly.type
_entity_poly.pdbx_seq_one_letter_code
_entity_poly.pdbx_strand_id
1 'polypeptide(L)'
;MDNLLIEIEILSRPYSNFRGGAKWRSRRETSSPPQNPIASDGTNVKIYRKAYNILDYYPISGLVKRLDIKRNPLLFSTLLKMWQLLNPSALRSISKDVYELVVEILYKMNPQSLGNPSLIVMNMKIDSEVDIIGKLGLTFAEFYDAIFECIDTLTKSMLINEYCRIAQHCIRTITQSPIFGTMNLYNKRHLKEPQRVTYYQWMQTLMRNLTPMKTSDSQLPDIFKKMLPSRDSTPITKRFLPKISKLESPSVGKLFGIIEETKKSKSPLRSITPKLVNVRSAQIKTNLELIGMKVPHLNQ
;
A
#
# COMPACT_ATOMS: atom_id res chain seq x y z
N MET A 1 -21.35 1.41 -11.93
CA MET A 1 -20.15 1.21 -12.77
C MET A 1 -18.86 1.59 -12.05
N ASP A 2 -18.87 2.59 -11.17
CA ASP A 2 -17.66 3.12 -10.49
C ASP A 2 -16.81 2.08 -9.76
N ASN A 3 -17.46 1.09 -9.14
CA ASN A 3 -16.77 -0.02 -8.48
C ASN A 3 -15.96 -0.91 -9.42
N LEU A 4 -16.38 -1.01 -10.69
CA LEU A 4 -15.71 -1.80 -11.71
C LEU A 4 -14.56 -1.00 -12.35
N LEU A 5 -14.68 0.33 -12.43
CA LEU A 5 -13.62 1.19 -12.95
C LEU A 5 -12.32 1.04 -12.15
N ILE A 6 -12.40 1.06 -10.82
CA ILE A 6 -11.24 0.84 -9.93
C ILE A 6 -10.59 -0.51 -10.23
N GLU A 7 -11.39 -1.55 -10.47
CA GLU A 7 -10.87 -2.89 -10.77
C GLU A 7 -10.17 -2.95 -12.13
N ILE A 8 -10.74 -2.28 -13.13
CA ILE A 8 -10.15 -2.14 -14.46
C ILE A 8 -8.83 -1.38 -14.39
N GLU A 9 -8.78 -0.29 -13.61
CA GLU A 9 -7.56 0.48 -13.38
C GLU A 9 -6.47 -0.38 -12.74
N ILE A 10 -6.78 -1.15 -11.70
CA ILE A 10 -5.83 -2.06 -11.05
C ILE A 10 -5.31 -3.10 -12.04
N LEU A 11 -6.22 -3.74 -12.79
CA LEU A 11 -5.82 -4.71 -13.81
C LEU A 11 -4.97 -4.07 -14.90
N SER A 12 -5.23 -2.81 -15.27
CA SER A 12 -4.49 -2.11 -16.33
C SER A 12 -3.05 -1.73 -15.97
N ARG A 13 -2.68 -1.79 -14.68
CA ARG A 13 -1.34 -1.44 -14.22
C ARG A 13 -0.26 -2.23 -14.98
N PRO A 14 0.91 -1.61 -15.27
CA PRO A 14 1.96 -2.20 -16.07
C PRO A 14 2.83 -3.16 -15.27
N TYR A 15 2.19 -4.13 -14.61
CA TYR A 15 2.90 -5.19 -13.90
C TYR A 15 3.66 -6.11 -14.87
N SER A 16 4.63 -6.83 -14.32
CA SER A 16 5.33 -7.95 -14.95
C SER A 16 4.37 -9.04 -15.38
N ASN A 17 4.84 -9.96 -16.22
CA ASN A 17 4.07 -11.12 -16.68
C ASN A 17 3.59 -12.05 -15.55
N PHE A 18 4.11 -11.89 -14.32
CA PHE A 18 3.61 -12.60 -13.16
C PHE A 18 2.17 -12.17 -12.84
N ARG A 19 1.91 -10.86 -12.75
CA ARG A 19 0.57 -10.33 -12.45
C ARG A 19 -0.16 -10.00 -13.75
N GLY A 20 -1.49 -9.95 -13.72
CA GLY A 20 -2.28 -9.58 -14.90
C GLY A 20 -3.48 -10.47 -15.19
N GLY A 21 -4.01 -11.15 -14.17
CA GLY A 21 -5.37 -11.70 -14.18
C GLY A 21 -5.65 -12.68 -15.32
N ALA A 22 -4.67 -13.51 -15.71
CA ALA A 22 -4.79 -14.38 -16.88
C ALA A 22 -6.04 -15.27 -16.87
N LYS A 23 -6.45 -15.75 -15.68
CA LYS A 23 -7.66 -16.57 -15.51
C LYS A 23 -8.99 -15.83 -15.75
N TRP A 24 -8.97 -14.50 -15.68
CA TRP A 24 -10.14 -13.65 -15.89
C TRP A 24 -10.30 -13.21 -17.34
N ARG A 25 -9.35 -13.57 -18.18
CA ARG A 25 -9.29 -13.17 -19.59
C ARG A 25 -10.00 -14.20 -20.46
N SER A 26 -10.83 -13.74 -21.39
CA SER A 26 -11.45 -14.60 -22.40
C SER A 26 -10.61 -14.71 -23.67
N ARG A 27 -9.94 -13.61 -24.05
CA ARG A 27 -9.18 -13.54 -25.30
C ARG A 27 -7.95 -12.63 -25.15
N ARG A 28 -6.91 -12.96 -25.91
CA ARG A 28 -5.69 -12.17 -26.06
C ARG A 28 -5.35 -12.10 -27.54
N GLU A 29 -5.04 -10.91 -28.04
CA GLU A 29 -4.60 -10.75 -29.43
C GLU A 29 -3.53 -9.66 -29.58
N THR A 30 -2.68 -9.81 -30.59
CA THR A 30 -1.75 -8.76 -30.99
C THR A 30 -2.54 -7.64 -31.67
N SER A 31 -2.32 -6.41 -31.25
CA SER A 31 -3.00 -5.23 -31.80
C SER A 31 -2.01 -4.09 -31.95
N SER A 32 -2.23 -3.23 -32.94
CA SER A 32 -1.60 -1.91 -32.96
C SER A 32 -2.07 -1.08 -31.75
N PRO A 33 -1.27 -0.10 -31.29
CA PRO A 33 -1.65 0.77 -30.18
C PRO A 33 -2.97 1.50 -30.47
N PRO A 34 -4.03 1.28 -29.68
CA PRO A 34 -5.27 2.03 -29.82
C PRO A 34 -5.10 3.45 -29.27
N GLN A 35 -5.96 4.38 -29.70
CA GLN A 35 -6.00 5.74 -29.14
C GLN A 35 -6.34 5.72 -27.63
N ASN A 36 -7.31 4.88 -27.24
CA ASN A 36 -7.68 4.66 -25.85
C ASN A 36 -7.18 3.29 -25.39
N PRO A 37 -6.29 3.22 -24.37
CA PRO A 37 -5.72 1.95 -23.92
C PRO A 37 -6.71 1.07 -23.16
N ILE A 38 -7.85 1.63 -22.75
CA ILE A 38 -8.95 0.92 -22.09
C ILE A 38 -10.23 1.25 -22.86
N ALA A 39 -10.96 0.22 -23.28
CA ALA A 39 -12.23 0.36 -23.97
C ALA A 39 -13.23 -0.70 -23.47
N SER A 40 -14.52 -0.49 -23.69
CA SER A 40 -15.53 -1.51 -23.46
C SER A 40 -16.49 -1.59 -24.64
N ASP A 41 -16.93 -2.81 -24.97
CA ASP A 41 -17.97 -3.09 -25.97
C ASP A 41 -19.31 -3.49 -25.33
N GLY A 42 -19.50 -3.22 -24.03
CA GLY A 42 -20.68 -3.61 -23.27
C GLY A 42 -20.70 -5.07 -22.80
N THR A 43 -19.85 -5.93 -23.36
CA THR A 43 -19.71 -7.34 -22.94
C THR A 43 -18.35 -7.60 -22.29
N ASN A 44 -17.30 -7.02 -22.87
CA ASN A 44 -15.92 -7.12 -22.45
C ASN A 44 -15.34 -5.73 -22.16
N VAL A 45 -14.36 -5.73 -21.27
CA VAL A 45 -13.39 -4.65 -21.11
C VAL A 45 -12.12 -5.07 -21.85
N LYS A 46 -11.63 -4.20 -22.72
CA LYS A 46 -10.40 -4.37 -23.49
C LYS A 46 -9.32 -3.53 -22.85
N ILE A 47 -8.19 -4.15 -22.50
CA ILE A 47 -7.05 -3.50 -21.88
C ILE A 47 -5.82 -3.71 -22.76
N TYR A 48 -5.26 -2.63 -23.28
CA TYR A 48 -4.06 -2.65 -24.09
C TYR A 48 -2.80 -2.63 -23.23
N ARG A 49 -1.96 -3.66 -23.40
CA ARG A 49 -0.68 -3.84 -22.71
C ARG A 49 0.45 -3.33 -23.60
N LYS A 50 0.81 -2.05 -23.45
CA LYS A 50 1.84 -1.38 -24.26
C LYS A 50 3.18 -2.13 -24.31
N ALA A 51 3.63 -2.71 -23.19
CA ALA A 51 4.90 -3.43 -23.12
C ALA A 51 4.98 -4.65 -24.06
N TYR A 52 3.83 -5.21 -24.44
CA TYR A 52 3.75 -6.45 -25.23
C TYR A 52 3.04 -6.26 -26.57
N ASN A 53 2.51 -5.07 -26.86
CA ASN A 53 1.63 -4.80 -28.01
C ASN A 53 0.45 -5.77 -28.13
N ILE A 54 -0.18 -6.03 -26.98
CA ILE A 54 -1.26 -7.01 -26.84
C ILE A 54 -2.51 -6.33 -26.31
N LEU A 55 -3.67 -6.74 -26.84
CA LEU A 55 -4.98 -6.40 -26.33
C LEU A 55 -5.58 -7.60 -25.58
N ASP A 56 -5.82 -7.44 -24.28
CA ASP A 56 -6.46 -8.43 -23.43
C ASP A 56 -7.96 -8.12 -23.30
N TYR A 57 -8.80 -9.15 -23.38
CA TYR A 57 -10.25 -9.07 -23.25
C TYR A 57 -10.70 -9.71 -21.94
N TYR A 58 -11.39 -8.94 -21.11
CA TYR A 58 -11.94 -9.40 -19.84
C TYR A 58 -13.46 -9.31 -19.89
N PRO A 59 -14.20 -10.43 -19.80
CA PRO A 59 -15.64 -10.40 -19.70
C PRO A 59 -16.08 -9.59 -18.48
N ILE A 60 -17.04 -8.68 -18.64
CA ILE A 60 -17.57 -7.86 -17.54
C ILE A 60 -18.11 -8.77 -16.43
N SER A 61 -18.80 -9.85 -16.80
CA SER A 61 -19.30 -10.86 -15.85
C SER A 61 -18.18 -11.54 -15.06
N GLY A 62 -17.00 -11.75 -15.67
CA GLY A 62 -15.81 -12.27 -15.00
C GLY A 62 -15.23 -11.26 -14.01
N LEU A 63 -15.15 -9.99 -14.40
CA LEU A 63 -14.68 -8.91 -13.53
C LEU A 63 -15.60 -8.67 -12.33
N VAL A 64 -16.91 -8.81 -12.50
CA VAL A 64 -17.87 -8.77 -11.38
C VAL A 64 -17.60 -9.91 -10.40
N LYS A 65 -17.44 -11.14 -10.88
CA LYS A 65 -17.09 -12.28 -10.02
C LYS A 65 -15.76 -12.08 -9.28
N ARG A 66 -14.74 -11.54 -9.98
CA ARG A 66 -13.45 -11.18 -9.37
C ARG A 66 -13.64 -10.19 -8.22
N LEU A 67 -14.45 -9.16 -8.44
CA LEU A 67 -14.76 -8.15 -7.45
C LEU A 67 -15.50 -8.75 -6.24
N ASP A 68 -16.41 -9.69 -6.46
CA ASP A 68 -17.12 -10.40 -5.39
C ASP A 68 -16.17 -11.23 -4.52
N ILE A 69 -15.18 -11.90 -5.13
CA ILE A 69 -14.12 -12.60 -4.40
C ILE A 69 -13.27 -11.60 -3.61
N LYS A 70 -12.83 -10.53 -4.27
CA LYS A 70 -11.98 -9.48 -3.68
C LYS A 70 -12.64 -8.83 -2.46
N ARG A 71 -13.97 -8.68 -2.49
CA ARG A 71 -14.76 -8.07 -1.41
C ARG A 71 -15.33 -9.08 -0.42
N ASN A 72 -14.98 -10.36 -0.58
CA ASN A 72 -15.50 -11.39 0.30
C ASN A 72 -15.02 -11.17 1.76
N PRO A 73 -15.92 -11.21 2.76
CA PRO A 73 -15.56 -10.95 4.16
C PRO A 73 -14.48 -11.86 4.72
N LEU A 74 -14.44 -13.14 4.31
CA LEU A 74 -13.45 -14.11 4.81
C LEU A 74 -12.05 -13.78 4.28
N LEU A 75 -11.94 -13.49 2.98
CA LEU A 75 -10.69 -13.06 2.38
C LEU A 75 -10.24 -11.72 2.97
N PHE A 76 -11.18 -10.78 3.11
CA PHE A 76 -10.91 -9.49 3.72
C PHE A 76 -10.35 -9.62 5.14
N SER A 77 -11.01 -10.39 6.00
CA SER A 77 -10.55 -10.66 7.37
C SER A 77 -9.16 -11.30 7.39
N THR A 78 -8.89 -12.21 6.46
CA THR A 78 -7.59 -12.88 6.37
C THR A 78 -6.47 -11.90 5.98
N LEU A 79 -6.69 -11.06 4.98
CA LEU A 79 -5.72 -10.05 4.56
C LEU A 79 -5.57 -8.91 5.59
N LEU A 80 -6.64 -8.57 6.31
CA LEU A 80 -6.58 -7.64 7.44
C LEU A 80 -5.72 -8.19 8.57
N LYS A 81 -5.82 -9.50 8.90
CA LYS A 81 -4.93 -10.15 9.87
C LYS A 81 -3.47 -10.11 9.43
N MET A 82 -3.20 -10.33 8.14
CA MET A 82 -1.85 -10.18 7.60
C MET A 82 -1.33 -8.75 7.77
N TRP A 83 -2.15 -7.74 7.45
CA TRP A 83 -1.78 -6.34 7.67
C TRP A 83 -1.48 -6.03 9.13
N GLN A 84 -2.35 -6.46 10.06
CA GLN A 84 -2.16 -6.24 11.50
C GLN A 84 -0.90 -6.92 12.04
N LEU A 85 -0.55 -8.10 11.51
CA LEU A 85 0.71 -8.78 11.83
C LEU A 85 1.91 -7.93 11.41
N LEU A 86 1.90 -7.40 10.18
CA LEU A 86 2.99 -6.62 9.60
C LEU A 86 3.08 -5.19 10.17
N ASN A 87 1.98 -4.70 10.73
CA ASN A 87 1.83 -3.33 11.22
C ASN A 87 1.22 -3.31 12.64
N PRO A 88 1.92 -3.87 13.65
CA PRO A 88 1.40 -4.03 15.00
C PRO A 88 1.13 -2.68 15.69
N SER A 89 1.85 -1.63 15.29
CA SER A 89 1.69 -0.27 15.81
C SER A 89 0.55 0.52 15.14
N ALA A 90 -0.27 -0.13 14.31
CA ALA A 90 -1.40 0.46 13.60
C ALA A 90 -1.03 1.75 12.83
N LEU A 91 0.16 1.75 12.22
CA LEU A 91 0.67 2.88 11.47
C LEU A 91 -0.12 3.04 10.17
N ARG A 92 -0.07 4.25 9.62
CA ARG A 92 -0.84 4.58 8.41
C ARG A 92 -0.40 3.82 7.16
N SER A 93 0.89 3.55 7.04
CA SER A 93 1.49 2.85 5.90
C SER A 93 2.64 1.96 6.34
N ILE A 94 2.90 0.92 5.54
CA ILE A 94 4.09 0.07 5.64
C ILE A 94 5.15 0.51 4.63
N SER A 95 6.41 0.26 4.96
CA SER A 95 7.54 0.58 4.07
C SER A 95 7.62 -0.38 2.90
N LYS A 96 8.38 0.02 1.87
CA LYS A 96 8.74 -0.82 0.72
C LYS A 96 9.34 -2.15 1.18
N ASP A 97 10.29 -2.12 2.12
CA ASP A 97 11.01 -3.31 2.57
C ASP A 97 10.08 -4.36 3.20
N VAL A 98 9.10 -3.92 4.00
CA VAL A 98 8.09 -4.82 4.61
C VAL A 98 7.16 -5.38 3.54
N TYR A 99 6.75 -4.55 2.58
CA TYR A 99 5.91 -4.98 1.46
C TYR A 99 6.63 -6.01 0.57
N GLU A 100 7.88 -5.75 0.18
CA GLU A 100 8.67 -6.64 -0.67
C GLU A 100 8.88 -8.01 -0.03
N LEU A 101 9.05 -8.10 1.30
CA LEU A 101 9.13 -9.37 2.01
C LEU A 101 7.88 -10.24 1.77
N VAL A 102 6.68 -9.64 1.83
CA VAL A 102 5.41 -10.36 1.63
C VAL A 102 5.29 -10.83 0.18
N VAL A 103 5.61 -9.95 -0.77
CA VAL A 103 5.54 -10.26 -2.20
C VAL A 103 6.54 -11.35 -2.57
N GLU A 104 7.76 -11.29 -2.03
CA GLU A 104 8.79 -12.30 -2.25
C GLU A 104 8.28 -13.70 -1.86
N ILE A 105 7.66 -13.80 -0.68
CA ILE A 105 7.06 -15.04 -0.20
C ILE A 105 5.97 -15.53 -1.16
N LEU A 106 5.08 -14.65 -1.60
CA LEU A 106 4.02 -15.01 -2.56
C LEU A 106 4.60 -15.46 -3.91
N TYR A 107 5.66 -14.83 -4.39
CA TYR A 107 6.27 -15.20 -5.68
C TYR A 107 6.95 -16.56 -5.58
N LYS A 108 7.63 -16.85 -4.46
CA LYS A 108 8.22 -18.17 -4.20
C LYS A 108 7.17 -19.29 -4.14
N MET A 109 5.90 -18.99 -3.87
CA MET A 109 4.81 -19.97 -3.93
C MET A 109 4.37 -20.33 -5.36
N ASN A 110 4.76 -19.55 -6.38
CA ASN A 110 4.37 -19.86 -7.75
C ASN A 110 5.18 -21.07 -8.27
N PRO A 111 4.54 -22.15 -8.77
CA PRO A 111 5.27 -23.29 -9.31
C PRO A 111 6.22 -22.94 -10.47
N GLN A 112 5.92 -21.92 -11.27
CA GLN A 112 6.81 -21.44 -12.35
C GLN A 112 8.12 -20.86 -11.81
N SER A 113 8.15 -20.51 -10.53
CA SER A 113 9.30 -19.94 -9.85
C SER A 113 10.31 -20.99 -9.37
N LEU A 114 9.94 -22.28 -9.37
CA LEU A 114 10.81 -23.38 -8.92
C LEU A 114 12.03 -23.61 -9.83
N GLY A 115 12.02 -23.08 -11.06
CA GLY A 115 13.12 -23.24 -12.02
C GLY A 115 13.97 -21.99 -12.28
N ASN A 116 13.59 -20.80 -11.78
CA ASN A 116 14.33 -19.56 -12.06
C ASN A 116 14.18 -18.50 -10.95
N PRO A 117 14.98 -18.58 -9.87
CA PRO A 117 14.95 -17.61 -8.77
C PRO A 117 15.26 -16.17 -9.20
N SER A 118 16.12 -15.98 -10.20
CA SER A 118 16.47 -14.65 -10.70
C SER A 118 15.27 -13.94 -11.34
N LEU A 119 14.41 -14.69 -12.03
CA LEU A 119 13.18 -14.17 -12.62
C LEU A 119 12.17 -13.72 -11.56
N ILE A 120 12.10 -14.40 -10.40
CA ILE A 120 11.28 -13.99 -9.26
C ILE A 120 11.68 -12.60 -8.80
N VAL A 121 12.96 -12.41 -8.52
CA VAL A 121 13.49 -11.15 -7.99
C VAL A 121 13.28 -10.02 -8.99
N MET A 122 13.49 -10.29 -10.29
CA MET A 122 13.25 -9.32 -11.34
C MET A 122 11.78 -8.89 -11.40
N ASN A 123 10.84 -9.84 -11.49
CA ASN A 123 9.41 -9.55 -11.56
C ASN A 123 8.91 -8.85 -10.29
N MET A 124 9.35 -9.31 -9.12
CA MET A 124 9.00 -8.70 -7.83
C MET A 124 9.43 -7.23 -7.77
N LYS A 125 10.65 -6.91 -8.21
CA LYS A 125 11.15 -5.53 -8.23
C LYS A 125 10.33 -4.64 -9.14
N ILE A 126 10.06 -5.09 -10.37
CA ILE A 126 9.21 -4.37 -11.33
C ILE A 126 7.84 -4.09 -10.71
N ASP A 127 7.20 -5.11 -10.14
CA ASP A 127 5.86 -4.97 -9.59
C ASP A 127 5.82 -4.08 -8.35
N SER A 128 6.84 -4.17 -7.51
CA SER A 128 6.95 -3.33 -6.31
C SER A 128 7.22 -1.87 -6.64
N GLU A 129 7.95 -1.59 -7.71
CA GLU A 129 8.11 -0.23 -8.24
C GLU A 129 6.77 0.33 -8.73
N VAL A 130 5.96 -0.47 -9.42
CA VAL A 130 4.61 -0.05 -9.87
C VAL A 130 3.70 0.27 -8.68
N ASP A 131 3.72 -0.55 -7.62
CA ASP A 131 2.85 -0.34 -6.45
C ASP A 131 3.22 0.90 -5.63
N ILE A 132 4.51 1.19 -5.53
CA ILE A 132 5.06 2.25 -4.67
C ILE A 132 5.35 3.53 -5.47
N ILE A 133 5.16 3.55 -6.78
CA ILE A 133 5.53 4.68 -7.64
C ILE A 133 5.08 6.03 -7.06
N GLY A 134 6.03 6.95 -6.85
CA GLY A 134 5.79 8.28 -6.29
C GLY A 134 5.35 8.30 -4.83
N LYS A 135 5.45 7.18 -4.10
CA LYS A 135 5.05 7.02 -2.71
C LYS A 135 6.23 6.55 -1.87
N LEU A 136 6.14 6.84 -0.58
CA LEU A 136 7.14 6.47 0.40
C LEU A 136 6.73 5.19 1.17
N GLY A 137 5.47 4.76 1.06
CA GLY A 137 4.93 3.53 1.64
C GLY A 137 3.53 3.21 1.11
N LEU A 138 2.97 2.07 1.53
CA LEU A 138 1.63 1.62 1.14
C LEU A 138 0.65 1.70 2.31
N THR A 139 -0.51 2.32 2.07
CA THR A 139 -1.67 2.24 2.98
C THR A 139 -2.33 0.85 2.91
N PHE A 140 -3.24 0.54 3.83
CA PHE A 140 -3.91 -0.76 3.83
C PHE A 140 -4.68 -1.06 2.54
N ALA A 141 -5.40 -0.09 1.97
CA ALA A 141 -6.14 -0.33 0.73
C ALA A 141 -5.22 -0.68 -0.45
N GLU A 142 -4.10 0.03 -0.57
CA GLU A 142 -3.12 -0.21 -1.63
C GLU A 142 -2.39 -1.55 -1.43
N PHE A 143 -2.01 -1.86 -0.19
CA PHE A 143 -1.48 -3.16 0.18
C PHE A 143 -2.47 -4.27 -0.15
N TYR A 144 -3.74 -4.10 0.22
CA TYR A 144 -4.79 -5.08 -0.04
C TYR A 144 -4.92 -5.37 -1.53
N ASP A 145 -4.98 -4.33 -2.37
CA ASP A 145 -5.07 -4.49 -3.82
C ASP A 145 -3.85 -5.24 -4.36
N ALA A 146 -2.64 -4.84 -3.98
CA ALA A 146 -1.40 -5.45 -4.46
C ALA A 146 -1.26 -6.93 -4.04
N ILE A 147 -1.59 -7.26 -2.79
CA ILE A 147 -1.57 -8.63 -2.29
C ILE A 147 -2.68 -9.46 -2.92
N PHE A 148 -3.86 -8.88 -3.15
CA PHE A 148 -4.93 -9.54 -3.87
C PHE A 148 -4.47 -9.92 -5.30
N GLU A 149 -3.82 -9.03 -6.06
CA GLU A 149 -3.31 -9.35 -7.41
C GLU A 149 -2.33 -10.53 -7.40
N CYS A 150 -1.47 -10.61 -6.38
CA CYS A 150 -0.55 -11.74 -6.20
C CYS A 150 -1.30 -13.05 -5.96
N ILE A 151 -2.23 -13.07 -5.00
CA ILE A 151 -3.00 -14.26 -4.64
C ILE A 151 -3.91 -14.69 -5.79
N ASP A 152 -4.53 -13.74 -6.48
CA ASP A 152 -5.39 -13.97 -7.63
C ASP A 152 -4.65 -14.69 -8.76
N THR A 153 -3.37 -14.38 -8.94
CA THR A 153 -2.49 -15.07 -9.89
C THR A 153 -2.17 -16.50 -9.46
N LEU A 154 -1.90 -16.71 -8.18
CA LEU A 154 -1.53 -18.02 -7.64
C LEU A 154 -2.71 -19.00 -7.59
N THR A 155 -3.92 -18.47 -7.41
CA THR A 155 -5.15 -19.27 -7.36
C THR A 155 -5.58 -19.70 -8.77
N LYS A 156 -5.78 -21.00 -8.96
CA LYS A 156 -6.19 -21.58 -10.25
C LYS A 156 -7.71 -21.59 -10.44
N SER A 157 -8.47 -21.50 -9.34
CA SER A 157 -9.94 -21.47 -9.38
C SER A 157 -10.50 -20.11 -8.95
N MET A 158 -11.84 -20.02 -8.95
CA MET A 158 -12.63 -18.89 -8.44
C MET A 158 -13.15 -19.15 -7.01
N LEU A 159 -12.64 -20.17 -6.32
CA LEU A 159 -13.09 -20.53 -4.98
C LEU A 159 -12.41 -19.67 -3.92
N ILE A 160 -13.19 -18.92 -3.14
CA ILE A 160 -12.71 -18.05 -2.04
C ILE A 160 -11.80 -18.81 -1.05
N ASN A 161 -12.08 -20.08 -0.79
CA ASN A 161 -11.27 -20.92 0.10
C ASN A 161 -9.82 -21.07 -0.40
N GLU A 162 -9.59 -21.10 -1.72
CA GLU A 162 -8.24 -21.17 -2.29
C GLU A 162 -7.46 -19.89 -1.99
N TYR A 163 -8.10 -18.72 -2.18
CA TYR A 163 -7.50 -17.41 -1.86
C TYR A 163 -7.14 -17.32 -0.38
N CYS A 164 -8.06 -17.72 0.50
CA CYS A 164 -7.84 -17.70 1.93
C CYS A 164 -6.69 -18.64 2.33
N ARG A 165 -6.60 -19.84 1.75
CA ARG A 165 -5.50 -20.79 2.01
C ARG A 165 -4.14 -20.22 1.62
N ILE A 166 -4.03 -19.55 0.47
CA ILE A 166 -2.77 -18.92 0.04
C ILE A 166 -2.40 -17.77 0.99
N ALA A 167 -3.35 -16.89 1.33
CA ALA A 167 -3.11 -15.81 2.29
C ALA A 167 -2.67 -16.35 3.66
N GLN A 168 -3.35 -17.37 4.18
CA GLN A 168 -3.00 -18.03 5.44
C GLN A 168 -1.64 -18.73 5.39
N HIS A 169 -1.28 -19.33 4.25
CA HIS A 169 0.04 -19.91 4.07
C HIS A 169 1.12 -18.82 4.13
N CYS A 170 0.92 -17.70 3.43
CA CYS A 170 1.81 -16.55 3.48
C CYS A 170 1.96 -16.00 4.90
N ILE A 171 0.86 -15.81 5.65
CA ILE A 171 0.90 -15.41 7.07
C ILE A 171 1.80 -16.37 7.88
N ARG A 172 1.58 -17.69 7.77
CA ARG A 172 2.38 -18.69 8.50
C ARG A 172 3.87 -18.58 8.15
N THR A 173 4.20 -18.44 6.87
CA THR A 173 5.58 -18.29 6.41
C THR A 173 6.23 -17.01 6.93
N ILE A 174 5.50 -15.89 6.96
CA ILE A 174 5.97 -14.62 7.54
C ILE A 174 6.28 -14.81 9.03
N THR A 175 5.35 -15.37 9.80
CA THR A 175 5.52 -15.59 11.24
C THR A 175 6.71 -16.50 11.56
N GLN A 176 7.01 -17.47 10.69
CA GLN A 176 8.14 -18.38 10.83
C GLN A 176 9.46 -17.82 10.29
N SER A 177 9.43 -16.68 9.58
CA SER A 177 10.62 -16.11 8.95
C SER A 177 11.54 -15.43 9.97
N PRO A 178 12.83 -15.83 10.04
CA PRO A 178 13.81 -15.15 10.91
C PRO A 178 13.97 -13.67 10.58
N ILE A 179 13.77 -13.30 9.31
CA ILE A 179 13.85 -11.92 8.82
C ILE A 179 12.74 -11.08 9.46
N PHE A 180 11.56 -11.66 9.70
CA PHE A 180 10.46 -10.93 10.31
C PHE A 180 10.73 -10.64 11.80
N GLY A 181 11.32 -11.59 12.53
CA GLY A 181 11.70 -11.40 13.94
C GLY A 181 12.90 -10.46 14.15
N THR A 182 13.75 -10.29 13.14
CA THR A 182 14.95 -9.42 13.19
C THR A 182 14.77 -8.08 12.48
N MET A 183 13.77 -7.96 11.60
CA MET A 183 13.35 -6.68 11.04
C MET A 183 12.95 -5.78 12.20
N ASN A 184 13.67 -4.67 12.33
CA ASN A 184 13.37 -3.65 13.31
C ASN A 184 12.11 -2.90 12.84
N LEU A 185 10.94 -3.56 12.95
CA LEU A 185 9.60 -2.99 12.67
C LEU A 185 9.39 -1.70 13.48
N TYR A 186 10.12 -1.58 14.59
CA TYR A 186 10.14 -0.42 15.48
C TYR A 186 10.99 0.75 14.99
N ASN A 187 11.94 0.57 14.06
CA ASN A 187 13.07 1.51 13.94
C ASN A 187 13.40 2.07 12.54
N LYS A 188 12.59 1.86 11.49
CA LYS A 188 12.83 2.53 10.20
C LYS A 188 11.55 2.94 9.46
N ARG A 189 11.45 4.25 9.19
CA ARG A 189 10.84 4.83 7.96
C ARG A 189 9.32 4.76 7.81
N HIS A 190 8.56 4.66 8.89
CA HIS A 190 7.15 5.05 8.83
C HIS A 190 7.06 6.57 8.73
N LEU A 191 6.39 7.05 7.71
CA LEU A 191 6.33 8.47 7.41
C LEU A 191 5.43 9.16 8.41
N LYS A 192 5.97 10.18 9.07
CA LYS A 192 5.19 11.15 9.85
C LYS A 192 4.36 12.09 8.95
N GLU A 193 4.54 12.03 7.63
CA GLU A 193 3.85 12.92 6.67
C GLU A 193 2.39 12.50 6.38
N PRO A 194 1.51 13.45 5.99
CA PRO A 194 0.07 13.29 6.10
C PRO A 194 -0.55 12.56 4.90
N GLN A 195 -0.04 11.39 4.51
CA GLN A 195 -0.64 10.58 3.44
C GLN A 195 -1.98 9.94 3.85
N ARG A 196 -3.14 10.60 3.69
CA ARG A 196 -4.46 10.15 4.20
C ARG A 196 -4.65 8.63 4.13
N VAL A 197 -4.90 7.97 5.27
CA VAL A 197 -5.20 6.53 5.25
C VAL A 197 -6.52 6.37 4.51
N THR A 198 -6.42 5.74 3.36
CA THR A 198 -7.50 5.58 2.40
C THR A 198 -8.05 4.18 2.58
N TYR A 199 -9.35 4.11 2.88
CA TYR A 199 -10.12 2.88 2.80
C TYR A 199 -11.19 3.08 1.75
N TYR A 200 -11.38 2.11 0.88
CA TYR A 200 -12.57 2.08 0.04
C TYR A 200 -13.82 1.98 0.91
N GLN A 201 -14.94 2.51 0.43
CA GLN A 201 -16.20 2.50 1.16
C GLN A 201 -16.60 1.07 1.60
N TRP A 202 -16.40 0.08 0.74
CA TRP A 202 -16.71 -1.31 1.04
C TRP A 202 -15.84 -1.88 2.18
N MET A 203 -14.56 -1.47 2.27
CA MET A 203 -13.67 -1.88 3.35
C MET A 203 -14.15 -1.31 4.69
N GLN A 204 -14.57 -0.05 4.71
CA GLN A 204 -15.10 0.58 5.91
C GLN A 204 -16.34 -0.14 6.42
N THR A 205 -17.25 -0.53 5.52
CA THR A 205 -18.43 -1.34 5.86
C THR A 205 -18.03 -2.67 6.49
N LEU A 206 -17.08 -3.40 5.90
CA LEU A 206 -16.61 -4.68 6.44
C LEU A 206 -15.91 -4.52 7.79
N MET A 207 -15.08 -3.48 7.96
CA MET A 207 -14.41 -3.21 9.23
C MET A 207 -15.40 -2.90 10.35
N ARG A 208 -16.46 -2.13 10.08
CA ARG A 208 -17.52 -1.85 11.07
C ARG A 208 -18.23 -3.13 11.51
N ASN A 209 -18.43 -4.08 10.60
CA ASN A 209 -19.08 -5.36 10.92
C ASN A 209 -18.16 -6.32 11.68
N LEU A 210 -16.84 -6.19 11.52
CA LEU A 210 -15.84 -7.00 12.22
C LEU A 210 -15.50 -6.47 13.62
N THR A 211 -15.72 -5.18 13.85
CA THR A 211 -15.58 -4.57 15.17
C THR A 211 -16.94 -4.72 15.85
N PRO A 212 -17.10 -5.53 16.92
CA PRO A 212 -18.36 -5.54 17.64
C PRO A 212 -18.66 -4.09 18.04
N MET A 213 -19.81 -3.56 17.58
CA MET A 213 -20.33 -2.33 18.17
C MET A 213 -20.29 -2.55 19.68
N LYS A 214 -19.63 -1.65 20.41
CA LYS A 214 -19.65 -1.65 21.88
C LYS A 214 -21.11 -1.73 22.31
N THR A 215 -21.55 -2.93 22.64
CA THR A 215 -22.87 -3.20 23.18
C THR A 215 -22.71 -3.07 24.68
N SER A 216 -22.86 -1.84 25.16
CA SER A 216 -22.95 -1.43 26.58
C SER A 216 -21.73 -1.71 27.46
N ASP A 217 -21.49 -0.83 28.42
CA ASP A 217 -20.44 -0.91 29.46
C ASP A 217 -20.57 -2.13 30.41
N SER A 218 -21.47 -3.08 30.12
CA SER A 218 -21.82 -4.20 31.00
C SER A 218 -20.87 -5.40 30.90
N GLN A 219 -20.00 -5.49 29.89
CA GLN A 219 -19.12 -6.65 29.65
C GLN A 219 -17.62 -6.40 29.83
N LEU A 220 -17.22 -5.33 30.53
CA LEU A 220 -15.83 -5.21 31.00
C LEU A 220 -15.59 -6.18 32.17
N PRO A 221 -14.54 -7.02 32.14
CA PRO A 221 -14.13 -7.81 33.31
C PRO A 221 -13.97 -6.89 34.52
N ASP A 222 -14.46 -7.28 35.69
CA ASP A 222 -14.56 -6.40 36.88
C ASP A 222 -13.21 -5.79 37.32
N ILE A 223 -12.09 -6.39 36.90
CA ILE A 223 -10.73 -5.87 37.07
C ILE A 223 -10.56 -4.49 36.41
N PHE A 224 -11.17 -4.25 35.25
CA PHE A 224 -11.13 -2.97 34.54
C PHE A 224 -12.17 -1.96 35.06
N LYS A 225 -13.25 -2.42 35.71
CA LYS A 225 -14.21 -1.52 36.40
C LYS A 225 -13.60 -0.88 37.65
N LYS A 226 -12.62 -1.56 38.30
CA LYS A 226 -11.92 -1.05 39.48
C LYS A 226 -10.78 -0.05 39.18
N MET A 227 -10.32 0.04 37.93
CA MET A 227 -9.25 0.96 37.52
C MET A 227 -9.74 2.24 36.84
N LEU A 228 -11.05 2.36 36.60
CA LEU A 228 -11.66 3.62 36.22
C LEU A 228 -12.02 4.38 37.50
N PRO A 229 -11.52 5.61 37.72
CA PRO A 229 -11.97 6.41 38.85
C PRO A 229 -13.49 6.60 38.73
N SER A 230 -14.21 6.23 39.80
CA SER A 230 -15.62 6.56 39.99
C SER A 230 -15.80 8.04 39.65
N ARG A 231 -16.60 8.30 38.63
CA ARG A 231 -16.96 9.66 38.23
C ARG A 231 -18.22 10.05 38.97
N ASP A 232 -18.17 9.96 40.31
CA ASP A 232 -19.23 10.51 41.15
C ASP A 232 -18.75 11.80 41.83
N SER A 233 -19.57 12.83 41.63
CA SER A 233 -19.66 14.08 42.39
C SER A 233 -18.48 15.06 42.29
N THR A 234 -18.46 15.87 41.24
CA THR A 234 -17.96 17.24 41.40
C THR A 234 -19.01 18.08 42.13
N PRO A 235 -18.68 18.72 43.26
CA PRO A 235 -19.60 19.61 43.95
C PRO A 235 -19.77 20.91 43.17
N ILE A 236 -21.02 21.34 43.02
CA ILE A 236 -21.43 22.61 42.43
C ILE A 236 -20.80 23.74 43.26
N THR A 237 -19.72 24.34 42.77
CA THR A 237 -19.21 25.62 43.30
C THR A 237 -19.99 26.74 42.62
N LYS A 238 -20.99 27.27 43.33
CA LYS A 238 -21.73 28.48 42.96
C LYS A 238 -20.73 29.65 42.86
N ARG A 239 -20.42 30.10 41.65
CA ARG A 239 -19.80 31.42 41.44
C ARG A 239 -20.83 32.50 41.74
N PHE A 240 -20.67 33.14 42.89
CA PHE A 240 -21.25 34.46 43.16
C PHE A 240 -20.59 35.47 42.24
N LEU A 241 -21.39 36.14 41.40
CA LEU A 241 -21.04 37.36 40.68
C LEU A 241 -21.29 38.55 41.61
N PRO A 242 -20.31 39.42 41.89
CA PRO A 242 -20.59 40.76 42.40
C PRO A 242 -20.91 41.67 41.22
N LYS A 243 -22.08 42.29 41.32
CA LYS A 243 -22.59 43.36 40.47
C LYS A 243 -21.89 44.66 40.87
N ILE A 244 -21.10 45.28 40.00
CA ILE A 244 -20.66 46.68 40.17
C ILE A 244 -20.99 47.47 38.90
N SER A 245 -21.52 48.65 39.17
CA SER A 245 -22.20 49.62 38.32
C SER A 245 -21.28 50.47 37.43
N LYS A 246 -21.96 51.14 36.48
CA LYS A 246 -21.52 52.03 35.39
C LYS A 246 -20.70 53.27 35.78
N LEU A 247 -20.23 53.94 34.71
CA LEU A 247 -19.82 55.36 34.52
C LEU A 247 -18.33 55.64 34.79
N GLU A 248 -17.49 56.33 33.98
CA GLU A 248 -17.60 57.24 32.83
C GLU A 248 -16.31 57.16 31.95
N SER A 249 -16.42 57.53 30.67
CA SER A 249 -15.33 57.91 29.75
C SER A 249 -14.95 59.41 29.94
N PRO A 250 -14.03 60.10 29.21
CA PRO A 250 -13.31 59.71 27.97
C PRO A 250 -11.86 60.27 27.76
N SER A 251 -11.24 59.82 26.65
CA SER A 251 -10.52 60.64 25.63
C SER A 251 -8.97 60.76 25.59
N VAL A 252 -8.47 60.62 24.33
CA VAL A 252 -7.24 61.14 23.66
C VAL A 252 -5.86 60.56 24.06
N GLY A 253 -4.92 60.17 23.18
CA GLY A 253 -4.82 60.15 21.71
C GLY A 253 -3.38 59.77 21.22
N LYS A 254 -3.26 59.63 19.88
CA LYS A 254 -2.07 59.82 18.99
C LYS A 254 -0.75 59.00 19.14
N LEU A 255 -0.51 58.13 18.14
CA LEU A 255 0.52 58.20 17.06
C LEU A 255 2.05 58.38 17.33
N PHE A 256 2.81 57.45 16.69
CA PHE A 256 4.15 57.51 16.04
C PHE A 256 5.50 57.43 16.80
N GLY A 257 6.48 56.73 16.17
CA GLY A 257 7.94 56.94 16.27
C GLY A 257 8.79 55.74 16.77
N ILE A 258 9.20 54.75 15.95
CA ILE A 258 10.52 54.54 15.28
C ILE A 258 11.81 54.66 16.16
N ILE A 259 12.69 53.63 16.11
CA ILE A 259 14.18 53.63 15.88
C ILE A 259 15.03 52.70 16.81
N GLU A 260 15.80 51.82 16.13
CA GLU A 260 17.13 51.15 16.36
C GLU A 260 17.42 50.25 17.59
N GLU A 261 17.86 48.99 17.42
CA GLU A 261 19.21 48.46 17.04
C GLU A 261 20.27 48.65 18.16
N THR A 262 20.87 47.64 18.81
CA THR A 262 21.86 46.66 18.30
C THR A 262 22.42 45.81 19.48
N LYS A 263 22.85 44.55 19.20
CA LYS A 263 24.18 43.94 19.52
C LYS A 263 24.17 42.43 19.83
N LYS A 264 24.48 41.65 18.79
CA LYS A 264 25.50 40.59 18.60
C LYS A 264 26.06 39.80 19.81
N SER A 265 26.12 38.47 19.65
CA SER A 265 27.27 37.55 19.90
C SER A 265 26.75 36.10 20.06
N LYS A 266 27.23 35.00 19.47
CA LYS A 266 28.34 34.60 18.58
C LYS A 266 28.00 33.17 18.09
N SER A 267 28.19 32.87 16.81
CA SER A 267 28.28 31.51 16.22
C SER A 267 29.66 30.87 16.54
N PRO A 268 30.11 29.69 16.01
CA PRO A 268 29.49 28.72 15.07
C PRO A 268 29.79 27.23 15.38
N LEU A 269 29.18 26.27 14.65
CA LEU A 269 29.85 25.00 14.29
C LEU A 269 29.19 24.31 13.07
N ARG A 270 29.86 24.52 11.93
CA ARG A 270 30.11 23.65 10.76
C ARG A 270 28.97 22.83 10.13
N SER A 271 28.54 23.35 8.98
CA SER A 271 27.98 22.63 7.84
C SER A 271 28.95 21.63 7.22
N ILE A 272 28.49 20.42 6.92
CA ILE A 272 29.14 19.50 5.97
C ILE A 272 28.09 19.13 4.92
N THR A 273 28.19 19.76 3.75
CA THR A 273 27.53 19.35 2.50
C THR A 273 28.41 18.33 1.76
N PRO A 274 27.91 17.15 1.38
CA PRO A 274 28.61 16.30 0.43
C PRO A 274 28.43 16.83 -1.01
N LYS A 275 29.55 16.93 -1.72
CA LYS A 275 29.66 17.36 -3.12
C LYS A 275 28.96 16.37 -4.05
N LEU A 276 28.12 16.89 -4.95
CA LEU A 276 27.64 16.20 -6.14
C LEU A 276 28.84 15.94 -7.07
N VAL A 277 29.15 14.65 -7.30
CA VAL A 277 30.09 14.24 -8.34
C VAL A 277 29.28 13.89 -9.58
N ASN A 278 29.56 14.62 -10.65
CA ASN A 278 29.01 14.49 -11.98
C ASN A 278 29.68 13.28 -12.67
N VAL A 279 28.95 12.20 -12.90
CA VAL A 279 29.46 11.03 -13.66
C VAL A 279 28.85 11.04 -15.06
N ARG A 280 29.46 11.84 -15.93
CA ARG A 280 29.43 11.67 -17.39
C ARG A 280 30.87 11.55 -17.86
N SER A 281 31.37 10.32 -17.94
CA SER A 281 32.42 9.86 -18.88
C SER A 281 33.10 8.59 -18.34
N ALA A 282 32.63 7.43 -18.78
CA ALA A 282 33.41 6.19 -18.78
C ALA A 282 32.87 5.27 -19.88
N GLN A 283 32.98 5.72 -21.12
CA GLN A 283 33.22 4.82 -22.24
C GLN A 283 34.73 4.60 -22.27
N ILE A 284 35.16 3.33 -22.25
CA ILE A 284 36.19 2.73 -23.11
C ILE A 284 36.62 1.37 -22.52
N LYS A 285 36.47 0.35 -23.38
CA LYS A 285 37.17 -0.94 -23.44
C LYS A 285 36.96 -1.93 -22.30
N THR A 286 36.19 -2.98 -22.61
CA THR A 286 36.69 -4.36 -22.51
C THR A 286 35.80 -5.31 -23.32
N ASN A 287 36.46 -6.15 -24.13
CA ASN A 287 36.01 -7.41 -24.72
C ASN A 287 35.02 -7.38 -25.90
N LEU A 288 35.58 -7.02 -27.06
CA LEU A 288 35.14 -7.49 -28.37
C LEU A 288 36.19 -8.52 -28.84
N GLU A 289 36.13 -9.72 -28.27
CA GLU A 289 36.90 -10.89 -28.74
C GLU A 289 36.23 -12.15 -28.20
N LEU A 290 35.26 -12.66 -28.97
CA LEU A 290 34.87 -14.08 -29.05
C LEU A 290 33.84 -14.22 -30.19
N ILE A 291 34.32 -13.92 -31.40
CA ILE A 291 33.77 -14.47 -32.63
C ILE A 291 34.31 -15.88 -32.74
N GLY A 292 33.43 -16.88 -32.68
CA GLY A 292 33.76 -18.24 -33.12
C GLY A 292 33.40 -19.33 -32.13
N MET A 293 32.11 -19.64 -31.95
CA MET A 293 31.70 -21.02 -31.70
C MET A 293 30.53 -21.36 -32.62
N LYS A 294 30.82 -22.27 -33.55
CA LYS A 294 29.90 -22.88 -34.50
C LYS A 294 28.83 -23.67 -33.75
N VAL A 295 27.59 -23.49 -34.18
CA VAL A 295 26.45 -24.36 -33.85
C VAL A 295 26.63 -25.69 -34.59
N PRO A 296 26.56 -26.87 -33.93
CA PRO A 296 26.42 -28.12 -34.65
C PRO A 296 24.96 -28.30 -35.09
N HIS A 297 24.78 -28.39 -36.40
CA HIS A 297 23.57 -28.94 -37.02
C HIS A 297 23.44 -30.42 -36.63
N LEU A 298 22.34 -30.78 -35.99
CA LEU A 298 21.83 -32.15 -35.99
C LEU A 298 20.89 -32.26 -37.19
N ASN A 299 21.34 -32.95 -38.23
CA ASN A 299 20.50 -33.50 -39.28
C ASN A 299 20.52 -35.02 -39.14
N GLN A 300 19.31 -35.59 -39.27
CA GLN A 300 18.93 -37.01 -39.35
C GLN A 300 18.79 -37.76 -38.04
#